data_AF-A0A0C1KWF4-F1
#
_entry.id   AF-A0A0C1KWF4-F1
#
_cell.length_a   1.000
_cell.length_b   1.000
_cell.length_c   1.000
_cell.angle_alpha   90.00
_cell.angle_beta   90.00
_cell.angle_gamma   90.00
#
_symmetry.space_group_name_H-M   'P 1'
#
loop_
_entity.id
_entity.type
_entity.pdbx_description
1 polymer ?
#
loop_
_entity_poly.entity_id
_entity_poly.type
_entity_poly.pdbx_seq_one_letter_code
_entity_poly.pdbx_strand_id
1 'polypeptide(L)'
;MAPSTNYSEHFRHISNIDLLHILENPDQYQESAIESAKLEFANRQLSEAELNDAKELLNSNAKRKEKQKEKVKIVVSNVQDTGSSLLETLNPIQNDTSPIEKIIRLIVIVFTALFLYQITYEYKNLILYIEDIPGFPMISFLYLFPIVILPIAVWNFWKRKSIGWMLLTIFLCYSIAGTLLTVYQYLSWQPSGYSGLDNLFPRPSPTVYLLHLLFLTGTLYVICKEDMRNIFLINKNKMQKTIAISSVATFLLFLANSL
;
A
#
# COMPACT_ATOMS: atom_id res chain seq x y z
N MET A 1 -39.74 28.03 -9.41
CA MET A 1 -38.90 29.15 -9.90
C MET A 1 -37.48 28.62 -10.02
N ALA A 2 -37.01 28.36 -11.24
CA ALA A 2 -35.62 27.99 -11.49
C ALA A 2 -34.74 29.25 -11.41
N PRO A 3 -33.49 29.17 -10.92
CA PRO A 3 -32.60 30.32 -10.91
C PRO A 3 -32.33 30.72 -12.36
N SER A 4 -32.67 31.95 -12.73
CA SER A 4 -32.26 32.54 -14.01
C SER A 4 -30.75 32.69 -13.99
N THR A 5 -30.04 31.71 -14.52
CA THR A 5 -28.60 31.77 -14.77
C THR A 5 -28.32 32.94 -15.71
N ASN A 6 -27.73 34.01 -15.17
CA ASN A 6 -27.35 35.19 -15.95
C ASN A 6 -26.10 34.88 -16.80
N TYR A 7 -26.28 34.08 -17.85
CA TYR A 7 -25.20 33.67 -18.76
C TYR A 7 -24.48 34.87 -19.39
N SER A 8 -25.22 35.95 -19.65
CA SER A 8 -24.68 37.20 -20.21
C SER A 8 -23.66 37.88 -19.30
N GLU A 9 -23.84 37.83 -17.97
CA GLU A 9 -22.88 38.39 -17.01
C GLU A 9 -21.68 37.45 -16.83
N HIS A 10 -21.92 36.15 -16.75
CA HIS A 10 -20.85 35.15 -16.66
C HIS A 10 -19.91 35.21 -17.89
N PHE A 11 -20.46 35.30 -19.10
CA PHE A 11 -19.67 35.29 -20.32
C PHE A 11 -18.85 36.54 -20.56
N ARG A 12 -19.09 37.65 -19.86
CA ARG A 12 -18.18 38.81 -19.88
C ARG A 12 -16.83 38.53 -19.23
N HIS A 13 -16.77 37.54 -18.32
CA HIS A 13 -15.59 37.24 -17.53
C HIS A 13 -14.81 36.00 -18.01
N ILE A 14 -15.32 35.25 -18.99
CA ILE A 14 -14.64 34.05 -19.52
C ILE A 14 -13.68 34.40 -20.66
N SER A 15 -12.69 33.53 -20.86
CA SER A 15 -11.68 33.71 -21.93
C SER A 15 -12.28 33.53 -23.33
N ASN A 16 -11.59 34.05 -24.36
CA ASN A 16 -11.99 33.85 -25.75
C ASN A 16 -11.99 32.36 -26.15
N ILE A 17 -11.12 31.56 -25.54
CA ILE A 17 -11.02 30.12 -25.76
C ILE A 17 -12.27 29.42 -25.20
N ASP A 18 -12.70 29.79 -23.99
CA ASP A 18 -13.89 29.20 -23.36
C ASP A 18 -15.17 29.61 -24.09
N LEU A 19 -15.24 30.87 -24.55
CA LEU A 19 -16.36 31.37 -25.35
C LEU A 19 -16.44 30.63 -26.69
N LEU A 20 -15.30 30.40 -27.34
CA LEU A 20 -15.22 29.63 -28.59
C LEU A 20 -15.60 28.15 -28.38
N HIS A 21 -15.18 27.54 -27.26
CA HIS A 21 -15.54 26.17 -26.92
C HIS A 21 -17.06 25.96 -26.81
N ILE A 22 -17.76 26.93 -26.23
CA ILE A 22 -19.23 26.90 -26.12
C ILE A 22 -19.89 26.97 -27.51
N LEU A 23 -19.37 27.82 -28.39
CA LEU A 23 -19.89 28.00 -29.75
C LEU A 23 -19.61 26.80 -30.67
N GLU A 24 -18.46 26.12 -30.49
CA GLU A 24 -18.06 24.96 -31.30
C GLU A 24 -18.69 23.64 -30.83
N ASN A 25 -19.26 23.57 -29.63
CA ASN A 25 -19.90 22.37 -29.06
C ASN A 25 -21.34 22.64 -28.58
N PRO A 26 -22.25 23.12 -29.44
CA PRO A 26 -23.58 23.58 -29.03
C PRO A 26 -24.45 22.47 -28.40
N ASP A 27 -24.17 21.21 -28.69
CA ASP A 27 -24.84 20.03 -28.13
C ASP A 27 -24.57 19.81 -26.62
N GLN A 28 -23.50 20.41 -26.08
CA GLN A 28 -23.10 20.27 -24.67
C GLN A 28 -23.65 21.38 -23.77
N TYR A 29 -24.36 22.36 -24.33
CA TYR A 29 -24.82 23.56 -23.63
C TYR A 29 -26.32 23.82 -23.80
N GLN A 30 -26.89 24.59 -22.88
CA GLN A 30 -28.28 25.04 -22.98
C GLN A 30 -28.42 26.12 -24.06
N GLU A 31 -29.57 26.19 -24.73
CA GLU A 31 -29.83 27.13 -25.83
C GLU A 31 -29.61 28.60 -25.41
N SER A 32 -30.05 28.97 -24.21
CA SER A 32 -29.85 30.30 -23.63
C SER A 32 -28.37 30.66 -23.41
N ALA A 33 -27.51 29.67 -23.13
CA ALA A 33 -26.07 29.87 -23.03
C ALA A 33 -25.43 30.07 -24.41
N ILE A 34 -25.92 29.39 -25.43
CA ILE A 34 -25.42 29.54 -26.80
C ILE A 34 -25.79 30.93 -27.34
N GLU A 35 -27.01 31.40 -27.09
CA GLU A 35 -27.46 32.73 -27.50
C GLU A 35 -26.65 33.84 -26.82
N SER A 36 -26.49 33.78 -25.49
CA SER A 36 -25.65 34.74 -24.76
C SER A 36 -24.19 34.70 -25.21
N ALA A 37 -23.65 33.51 -25.53
CA ALA A 37 -22.28 33.39 -26.04
C ALA A 37 -22.12 34.00 -27.44
N LYS A 38 -23.10 33.84 -28.34
CA LYS A 38 -23.10 34.47 -29.67
C LYS A 38 -23.12 35.99 -29.58
N LEU A 39 -23.94 36.53 -28.69
CA LEU A 39 -24.04 37.97 -28.46
C LEU A 39 -22.73 38.54 -27.90
N GLU A 40 -22.15 37.87 -26.91
CA GLU A 40 -20.87 38.28 -26.33
C GLU A 40 -19.72 38.16 -27.34
N PHE A 41 -19.72 37.11 -28.15
CA PHE A 41 -18.72 36.90 -29.20
C PHE A 41 -18.77 38.00 -30.26
N ALA A 42 -19.98 38.41 -30.67
CA ALA A 42 -20.17 39.55 -31.58
C ALA A 42 -19.74 40.89 -30.97
N ASN A 43 -19.95 41.08 -29.66
CA ASN A 43 -19.56 42.29 -28.94
C ASN A 43 -18.03 42.44 -28.81
N ARG A 44 -17.29 41.34 -28.70
CA ARG A 44 -15.83 41.35 -28.48
C ARG A 44 -15.01 41.75 -29.71
N GLN A 45 -15.61 41.79 -30.91
CA GLN A 45 -14.97 42.23 -32.16
C GLN A 45 -13.54 41.67 -32.36
N LEU A 46 -13.37 40.38 -32.10
CA LEU A 46 -12.05 39.73 -32.15
C LEU A 46 -11.44 39.80 -33.55
N SER A 47 -10.15 40.11 -33.61
CA SER A 47 -9.39 40.09 -34.86
C SER A 47 -9.18 38.65 -35.36
N GLU A 48 -8.92 38.50 -36.66
CA GLU A 48 -8.69 37.20 -37.29
C GLU A 48 -7.46 36.46 -36.69
N ALA A 49 -6.46 37.22 -36.24
CA ALA A 49 -5.29 36.69 -35.54
C ALA A 49 -5.66 36.11 -34.16
N GLU A 50 -6.44 36.83 -33.36
CA GLU A 50 -6.86 36.37 -32.02
C GLU A 50 -7.79 35.14 -32.09
N LEU A 51 -8.58 35.05 -33.16
CA LEU A 51 -9.48 33.92 -33.41
C LEU A 51 -8.70 32.66 -33.80
N ASN A 52 -7.65 32.81 -34.61
CA ASN A 52 -6.74 31.71 -34.94
C ASN A 52 -5.93 31.24 -33.73
N ASP A 53 -5.39 32.15 -32.92
CA ASP A 53 -4.67 31.82 -31.69
C ASP A 53 -5.57 31.06 -30.71
N ALA A 54 -6.82 31.50 -30.53
CA ALA A 54 -7.79 30.82 -29.66
C ALA A 54 -8.13 29.40 -30.16
N LYS A 55 -8.28 29.21 -31.49
CA LYS A 55 -8.50 27.90 -32.11
C LYS A 55 -7.31 26.97 -31.94
N GLU A 56 -6.08 27.47 -32.11
CA GLU A 56 -4.87 26.67 -31.93
C GLU A 56 -4.71 26.21 -30.47
N LEU A 57 -4.97 27.12 -29.52
CA LEU A 57 -4.97 26.80 -28.09
C LEU A 57 -6.07 25.80 -27.71
N LEU A 58 -7.26 25.93 -28.26
CA LEU A 58 -8.37 24.99 -28.01
C LEU A 58 -8.03 23.59 -28.55
N ASN A 59 -7.49 23.50 -29.76
CA ASN A 59 -7.07 22.24 -30.37
C ASN A 59 -5.89 21.57 -29.64
N SER A 60 -4.91 22.35 -29.19
CA SER A 60 -3.78 21.82 -28.42
C SER A 60 -4.21 21.34 -27.03
N ASN A 61 -5.15 22.05 -26.39
CA ASN A 61 -5.75 21.63 -25.12
C ASN A 61 -6.60 20.36 -25.27
N ALA A 62 -7.39 20.26 -26.34
CA ALA A 62 -8.17 19.05 -26.66
C ALA A 62 -7.25 17.84 -26.87
N LYS A 63 -6.20 17.97 -27.70
CA LYS A 63 -5.18 16.94 -27.92
C LYS A 63 -4.45 16.54 -26.63
N ARG A 64 -4.16 17.50 -25.75
CA ARG A 64 -3.51 17.22 -24.45
C ARG A 64 -4.43 16.46 -23.51
N LYS A 65 -5.72 16.83 -23.43
CA LYS A 65 -6.74 16.12 -22.63
C LYS A 65 -6.96 14.69 -23.17
N GLU A 66 -6.98 14.52 -24.49
CA GLU A 66 -7.12 13.21 -25.13
C GLU A 66 -5.91 12.31 -24.83
N LYS A 67 -4.68 12.80 -25.02
CA LYS A 67 -3.46 12.09 -24.64
C LYS A 67 -3.42 11.73 -23.14
N GLN A 68 -3.97 12.57 -22.27
CA GLN A 68 -4.09 12.23 -20.84
C GLN A 68 -5.11 11.14 -20.59
N LYS A 69 -6.28 11.19 -21.24
CA LYS A 69 -7.31 10.14 -21.16
C LYS A 69 -6.79 8.79 -21.69
N GLU A 70 -6.04 8.79 -22.78
CA GLU A 70 -5.39 7.59 -23.32
C GLU A 70 -4.37 7.02 -22.32
N LYS A 71 -3.50 7.86 -21.74
CA LYS A 71 -2.55 7.43 -20.71
C LYS A 71 -3.26 6.83 -19.50
N VAL A 72 -4.35 7.45 -19.03
CA VAL A 72 -5.15 6.92 -17.92
C VAL A 72 -5.79 5.58 -18.28
N LYS A 73 -6.36 5.44 -19.49
CA LYS A 73 -6.93 4.17 -19.97
C LYS A 73 -5.89 3.06 -20.03
N ILE A 74 -4.69 3.34 -20.55
CA ILE A 74 -3.58 2.38 -20.61
C ILE A 74 -3.16 1.95 -19.20
N VAL A 75 -3.10 2.88 -18.24
CA VAL A 75 -2.77 2.54 -16.84
C VAL A 75 -3.87 1.68 -16.22
N VAL A 76 -5.15 2.00 -16.43
CA VAL A 76 -6.28 1.23 -15.90
C VAL A 76 -6.33 -0.17 -16.50
N SER A 77 -6.15 -0.32 -17.81
CA SER A 77 -6.12 -1.64 -18.46
C SER A 77 -4.94 -2.47 -17.97
N ASN A 78 -3.75 -1.87 -17.88
CA ASN A 78 -2.57 -2.57 -17.35
C ASN A 78 -2.77 -3.02 -15.89
N VAL A 79 -3.45 -2.24 -15.05
CA VAL A 79 -3.76 -2.62 -13.67
C VAL A 79 -4.82 -3.73 -13.60
N GLN A 80 -5.86 -3.67 -14.44
CA GLN A 80 -6.89 -4.71 -14.51
C GLN A 80 -6.33 -6.04 -15.00
N ASP A 81 -5.52 -6.02 -16.06
CA ASP A 81 -4.90 -7.22 -16.65
C ASP A 81 -3.85 -7.83 -15.72
N THR A 82 -3.09 -6.98 -15.02
CA THR A 82 -2.14 -7.47 -13.99
C THR A 82 -2.89 -8.03 -12.78
N GLY A 83 -4.00 -7.40 -12.37
CA GLY A 83 -4.80 -7.84 -11.22
C GLY A 83 -5.46 -9.21 -11.44
N SER A 84 -6.08 -9.43 -12.59
CA SER A 84 -6.70 -10.72 -12.93
C SER A 84 -5.68 -11.86 -13.01
N SER A 85 -4.53 -11.62 -13.64
CA SER A 85 -3.42 -12.60 -13.72
C SER A 85 -2.85 -12.96 -12.34
N LEU A 86 -2.74 -11.98 -11.44
CA LEU A 86 -2.28 -12.23 -10.06
C LEU A 86 -3.29 -13.06 -9.27
N LEU A 87 -4.59 -12.80 -9.42
CA LEU A 87 -5.65 -13.57 -8.76
C LEU A 87 -5.68 -15.03 -9.23
N GLU A 88 -5.51 -15.27 -10.53
CA GLU A 88 -5.43 -16.62 -11.08
C GLU A 88 -4.17 -17.38 -10.60
N THR A 89 -3.04 -16.67 -10.47
CA THR A 89 -1.79 -17.28 -9.99
C THR A 89 -1.82 -17.57 -8.48
N LEU A 90 -2.54 -16.76 -7.70
CA LEU A 90 -2.58 -16.87 -6.25
C LEU A 90 -3.70 -17.76 -5.73
N ASN A 91 -4.71 -18.11 -6.55
CA ASN A 91 -5.82 -18.96 -6.12
C ASN A 91 -5.32 -20.31 -5.58
N PRO A 92 -5.47 -20.60 -4.27
CA PRO A 92 -4.97 -21.85 -3.68
C PRO A 92 -5.89 -23.06 -3.95
N ILE A 93 -7.07 -22.85 -4.57
CA ILE A 93 -8.13 -23.85 -4.76
C ILE A 93 -8.02 -24.58 -6.12
N GLN A 94 -6.98 -24.31 -6.92
CA GLN A 94 -6.76 -25.08 -8.15
C GLN A 94 -6.54 -26.56 -7.82
N ASN A 95 -7.31 -27.44 -8.48
CA ASN A 95 -7.33 -28.87 -8.19
C ASN A 95 -6.03 -29.58 -8.61
N ASP A 96 -5.29 -29.02 -9.57
CA ASP A 96 -4.07 -29.63 -10.15
C ASP A 96 -2.77 -29.19 -9.48
N THR A 97 -2.82 -28.40 -8.39
CA THR A 97 -1.61 -27.90 -7.72
C THR A 97 -1.14 -28.83 -6.61
N SER A 98 0.18 -29.08 -6.54
CA SER A 98 0.81 -29.82 -5.46
C SER A 98 0.39 -29.27 -4.08
N PRO A 99 0.14 -30.11 -3.05
CA PRO A 99 -0.22 -29.67 -1.71
C PRO A 99 0.74 -28.62 -1.13
N ILE A 100 2.03 -28.74 -1.45
CA ILE A 100 3.07 -27.82 -0.95
C ILE A 100 2.94 -26.45 -1.62
N GLU A 101 2.57 -26.41 -2.91
CA GLU A 101 2.34 -25.15 -3.60
C GLU A 101 1.15 -24.38 -3.01
N LYS A 102 0.09 -25.09 -2.61
CA LYS A 102 -1.06 -24.50 -1.91
C LYS A 102 -0.64 -23.87 -0.60
N ILE A 103 0.21 -24.56 0.18
CA ILE A 103 0.79 -24.01 1.41
C ILE A 103 1.61 -22.75 1.12
N ILE A 104 2.46 -22.76 0.09
CA ILE A 104 3.26 -21.57 -0.24
C ILE A 104 2.35 -20.40 -0.66
N ARG A 105 1.33 -20.64 -1.51
CA ARG A 105 0.36 -19.60 -1.91
C ARG A 105 -0.38 -19.06 -0.68
N LEU A 106 -0.81 -19.92 0.23
CA LEU A 106 -1.47 -19.52 1.48
C LEU A 106 -0.56 -18.65 2.33
N ILE A 107 0.70 -19.03 2.53
CA ILE A 107 1.69 -18.22 3.26
C ILE A 107 1.84 -16.85 2.59
N VAL A 108 2.01 -16.80 1.26
CA VAL A 108 2.12 -15.52 0.53
C VAL A 108 0.90 -14.64 0.78
N ILE A 109 -0.31 -15.19 0.61
CA ILE A 109 -1.57 -14.44 0.82
C ILE A 109 -1.67 -13.92 2.25
N VAL A 110 -1.45 -14.78 3.24
CA VAL A 110 -1.57 -14.42 4.67
C VAL A 110 -0.56 -13.33 5.02
N PHE A 111 0.71 -13.48 4.65
CA PHE A 111 1.72 -12.48 4.98
C PHE A 111 1.59 -11.18 4.18
N THR A 112 1.08 -11.22 2.94
CA THR A 112 0.70 -10.01 2.21
C THR A 112 -0.46 -9.30 2.90
N ALA A 113 -1.50 -10.01 3.33
CA ALA A 113 -2.63 -9.42 4.04
C ALA A 113 -2.19 -8.81 5.38
N LEU A 114 -1.34 -9.51 6.14
CA LEU A 114 -0.75 -9.00 7.39
C LEU A 114 0.07 -7.73 7.15
N PHE A 115 0.89 -7.71 6.11
CA PHE A 115 1.67 -6.52 5.73
C PHE A 115 0.78 -5.32 5.40
N LEU A 116 -0.26 -5.52 4.58
CA LEU A 116 -1.22 -4.46 4.23
C LEU A 116 -1.97 -3.95 5.47
N TYR A 117 -2.45 -4.87 6.32
CA TYR A 117 -3.08 -4.51 7.59
C TYR A 117 -2.13 -3.68 8.47
N GLN A 118 -0.88 -4.13 8.64
CA GLN A 118 0.10 -3.43 9.45
C GLN A 118 0.38 -2.01 8.93
N ILE A 119 0.63 -1.85 7.62
CA ILE A 119 0.88 -0.52 7.05
C ILE A 119 -0.32 0.40 7.25
N THR A 120 -1.54 -0.09 7.04
CA THR A 120 -2.74 0.76 7.20
C THR A 120 -3.01 1.13 8.65
N TYR A 121 -2.82 0.21 9.59
CA TYR A 121 -3.05 0.44 11.01
C TYR A 121 -1.95 1.29 11.66
N GLU A 122 -0.69 1.06 11.30
CA GLU A 122 0.48 1.70 11.91
C GLU A 122 1.01 2.91 11.10
N TYR A 123 0.32 3.34 10.03
CA TYR A 123 0.79 4.39 9.12
C TYR A 123 1.31 5.65 9.84
N LYS A 124 0.57 6.14 10.83
CA LYS A 124 0.97 7.34 11.61
C LYS A 124 2.25 7.09 12.40
N ASN A 125 2.34 5.94 13.08
CA ASN A 125 3.53 5.57 13.84
C ASN A 125 4.74 5.41 12.92
N LEU A 126 4.54 4.91 11.70
CA LEU A 126 5.62 4.78 10.72
C LEU A 126 6.23 6.11 10.33
N ILE A 127 5.40 7.12 10.07
CA ILE A 127 5.89 8.47 9.78
C ILE A 127 6.70 9.01 10.96
N LEU A 128 6.17 8.87 12.18
CA LEU A 128 6.87 9.32 13.39
C LEU A 128 8.25 8.65 13.54
N TYR A 129 8.33 7.33 13.38
CA TYR A 129 9.61 6.63 13.48
C TYR A 129 10.60 7.02 12.38
N ILE A 130 10.13 7.39 11.18
CA ILE A 130 10.98 7.90 10.09
C ILE A 130 11.50 9.30 10.42
N GLU A 131 10.65 10.18 10.94
CA GLU A 131 11.03 11.54 11.35
C GLU A 131 12.01 11.52 12.53
N ASP A 132 11.85 10.57 13.45
CA ASP A 132 12.69 10.42 14.64
C ASP A 132 14.03 9.69 14.39
N ILE A 133 14.31 9.23 13.17
CA ILE A 133 15.59 8.56 12.83
C ILE A 133 16.82 9.36 13.30
N PRO A 134 16.92 10.70 13.13
CA PRO A 134 18.09 11.46 13.57
C PRO A 134 18.29 11.45 15.09
N GLY A 135 17.21 11.32 15.87
CA GLY A 135 17.26 11.30 17.33
C GLY A 135 17.49 9.91 17.90
N PHE A 136 16.80 8.90 17.35
CA PHE A 136 16.79 7.53 17.88
C PHE A 136 16.97 6.49 16.76
N PRO A 137 18.12 6.51 16.06
CA PRO A 137 18.32 5.72 14.84
C PRO A 137 18.14 4.21 15.08
N MET A 138 18.55 3.72 16.25
CA MET A 138 18.46 2.30 16.59
C MET A 138 17.02 1.82 16.80
N ILE A 139 16.22 2.59 17.55
CA ILE A 139 14.82 2.27 17.83
C ILE A 139 14.03 2.36 16.52
N SER A 140 14.18 3.45 15.77
CA SER A 140 13.53 3.61 14.47
C SER A 140 13.88 2.47 13.52
N PHE A 141 15.15 2.03 13.48
CA PHE A 141 15.55 0.87 12.68
C PHE A 141 14.85 -0.41 13.12
N LEU A 142 14.79 -0.71 14.41
CA LEU A 142 14.13 -1.91 14.93
C LEU A 142 12.63 -1.96 14.59
N TYR A 143 11.95 -0.81 14.59
CA TYR A 143 10.55 -0.72 14.19
C TYR A 143 10.35 -0.84 12.68
N LEU A 144 11.20 -0.21 11.87
CA LEU A 144 11.09 -0.23 10.41
C LEU A 144 11.57 -1.54 9.78
N PHE A 145 12.50 -2.24 10.43
CA PHE A 145 13.09 -3.49 9.93
C PHE A 145 12.05 -4.55 9.53
N PRO A 146 11.09 -4.98 10.40
CA PRO A 146 10.08 -5.98 10.03
C PRO A 146 9.21 -5.53 8.85
N ILE A 147 8.94 -4.24 8.73
CA ILE A 147 8.06 -3.66 7.70
C ILE A 147 8.74 -3.63 6.34
N VAL A 148 10.06 -3.42 6.30
CA VAL A 148 10.84 -3.48 5.06
C VAL A 148 11.16 -4.92 4.66
N ILE A 149 11.53 -5.78 5.61
CA ILE A 149 11.95 -7.15 5.30
C ILE A 149 10.78 -8.02 4.83
N LEU A 150 9.59 -7.83 5.40
CA LEU A 150 8.42 -8.66 5.11
C LEU A 150 7.99 -8.64 3.63
N PRO A 151 7.77 -7.49 2.97
CA PRO A 151 7.37 -7.47 1.55
C PRO A 151 8.46 -8.05 0.64
N ILE A 152 9.74 -7.81 0.94
CA ILE A 152 10.87 -8.38 0.19
C ILE A 152 10.91 -9.91 0.37
N ALA A 153 10.69 -10.39 1.59
CA ALA A 153 10.61 -11.80 1.90
C ALA A 153 9.46 -12.46 1.13
N VAL A 154 8.24 -11.92 1.24
CA VAL A 154 7.04 -12.47 0.58
C VAL A 154 7.19 -12.49 -0.94
N TRP A 155 7.70 -11.42 -1.55
CA TRP A 155 7.94 -11.37 -2.99
C TRP A 155 8.91 -12.46 -3.46
N ASN A 156 10.06 -12.60 -2.77
CA ASN A 156 11.04 -13.63 -3.13
C ASN A 156 10.55 -15.04 -2.79
N PHE A 157 9.74 -15.19 -1.74
CA PHE A 157 9.13 -16.45 -1.33
C PHE A 157 8.12 -16.93 -2.36
N TRP A 158 7.31 -16.01 -2.90
CA TRP A 158 6.42 -16.28 -4.03
C TRP A 158 7.22 -16.75 -5.25
N LYS A 159 8.34 -16.11 -5.57
CA LYS A 159 9.26 -16.51 -6.66
C LYS A 159 10.09 -17.77 -6.37
N ARG A 160 9.84 -18.50 -5.26
CA ARG A 160 10.54 -19.73 -4.88
C ARG A 160 12.06 -19.57 -4.72
N LYS A 161 12.53 -18.36 -4.46
CA LYS A 161 13.96 -18.10 -4.30
C LYS A 161 14.41 -18.44 -2.88
N SER A 162 15.59 -19.05 -2.73
CA SER A 162 16.17 -19.39 -1.42
C SER A 162 16.28 -18.18 -0.48
N ILE A 163 16.51 -16.98 -1.04
CA ILE A 163 16.57 -15.73 -0.27
C ILE A 163 15.21 -15.38 0.36
N GLY A 164 14.10 -15.65 -0.31
CA GLY A 164 12.76 -15.42 0.23
C GLY A 164 12.50 -16.27 1.47
N TRP A 165 12.90 -17.55 1.42
CA TRP A 165 12.82 -18.45 2.56
C TRP A 165 13.68 -17.95 3.74
N MET A 166 14.91 -17.51 3.47
CA MET A 166 15.81 -17.00 4.52
C MET A 166 15.27 -15.72 5.16
N LEU A 167 14.82 -14.75 4.35
CA LEU A 167 14.26 -13.49 4.85
C LEU A 167 12.97 -13.72 5.65
N LEU A 168 12.10 -14.62 5.19
CA LEU A 168 10.88 -14.97 5.94
C LEU A 168 11.22 -15.66 7.25
N THR A 169 12.25 -16.52 7.27
CA THR A 169 12.74 -17.17 8.50
C THR A 169 13.29 -16.14 9.48
N ILE A 170 14.08 -15.16 9.00
CA ILE A 170 14.61 -14.06 9.81
C ILE A 170 13.45 -13.24 10.40
N PHE A 171 12.47 -12.87 9.58
CA PHE A 171 11.25 -12.18 10.02
C PHE A 171 10.52 -12.97 11.11
N LEU A 172 10.28 -14.26 10.91
CA LEU A 172 9.59 -15.11 11.88
C LEU A 172 10.36 -15.20 13.20
N CYS A 173 11.69 -15.40 13.16
CA CYS A 173 12.50 -15.42 14.36
C CYS A 173 12.48 -14.08 15.10
N TYR A 174 12.52 -12.98 14.34
CA TYR A 174 12.40 -11.63 14.87
C TYR A 174 11.06 -11.43 15.60
N SER A 175 9.96 -11.75 14.94
CA SER A 175 8.60 -11.63 15.49
C SER A 175 8.34 -12.56 16.67
N ILE A 176 8.89 -13.78 16.67
CA ILE A 176 8.76 -14.72 17.80
C ILE A 176 9.46 -14.14 19.03
N ALA A 177 10.70 -13.68 18.90
CA ALA A 177 11.42 -13.09 20.02
C ALA A 177 10.74 -11.81 20.53
N GLY A 178 10.25 -10.95 19.64
CA GLY A 178 9.47 -9.77 20.02
C GLY A 178 8.18 -10.15 20.76
N THR A 179 7.49 -11.19 20.31
CA THR A 179 6.28 -11.70 20.99
C THR A 179 6.61 -12.33 22.35
N LEU A 180 7.74 -13.02 22.49
CA LEU A 180 8.18 -13.54 23.78
C LEU A 180 8.52 -12.41 24.75
N LEU A 181 9.13 -11.32 24.27
CA LEU A 181 9.40 -10.14 25.08
C LEU A 181 8.10 -9.47 25.55
N THR A 182 7.11 -9.33 24.67
CA THR A 182 5.81 -8.75 25.06
C THR A 182 5.05 -9.65 26.03
N VAL A 183 5.15 -10.97 25.89
CA VAL A 183 4.62 -11.93 26.89
C VAL A 183 5.33 -11.77 28.23
N TYR A 184 6.66 -11.61 28.24
CA TYR A 184 7.41 -11.36 29.47
C TYR A 184 6.98 -10.06 30.14
N GLN A 185 6.90 -8.96 29.38
CA GLN A 185 6.40 -7.67 29.86
C GLN A 185 4.97 -7.76 30.40
N TYR A 186 4.12 -8.52 29.70
CA TYR A 186 2.77 -8.80 30.17
C TYR A 186 2.81 -9.50 31.53
N LEU A 187 3.61 -10.56 31.70
CA LEU A 187 3.71 -11.31 32.96
C LEU A 187 4.32 -10.50 34.11
N SER A 188 5.26 -9.59 33.81
CA SER A 188 5.91 -8.74 34.80
C SER A 188 5.15 -7.43 35.09
N TRP A 189 4.04 -7.18 34.39
CA TRP A 189 3.27 -5.95 34.56
C TRP A 189 2.63 -5.86 35.96
N GLN A 190 2.94 -4.78 36.66
CA GLN A 190 2.32 -4.36 37.91
C GLN A 190 1.30 -3.22 37.67
N PRO A 191 0.13 -3.23 38.34
CA PRO A 191 -0.84 -2.15 38.23
C PRO A 191 -0.23 -0.81 38.65
N SER A 192 -0.64 0.29 38.01
CA SER A 192 -0.05 1.60 38.25
C SER A 192 -0.35 2.16 39.65
N GLY A 193 -1.29 1.55 40.37
CA GLY A 193 -1.82 2.03 41.63
C GLY A 193 -2.91 3.11 41.46
N TYR A 194 -3.16 3.56 40.22
CA TYR A 194 -4.17 4.55 39.89
C TYR A 194 -5.23 3.95 38.96
N SER A 195 -6.41 3.64 39.50
CA SER A 195 -7.50 3.00 38.76
C SER A 195 -7.92 3.77 37.50
N GLY A 196 -7.84 5.10 37.50
CA GLY A 196 -8.12 5.93 36.34
C GLY A 196 -7.15 5.69 35.18
N LEU A 197 -5.86 5.51 35.47
CA LEU A 197 -4.84 5.23 34.44
C LEU A 197 -4.97 3.80 33.91
N ASP A 198 -5.21 2.83 34.79
CA ASP A 198 -5.36 1.42 34.39
C ASP A 198 -6.59 1.21 33.47
N ASN A 199 -7.63 2.05 33.59
CA ASN A 199 -8.79 2.03 32.71
C ASN A 199 -8.53 2.69 31.34
N LEU A 200 -7.67 3.72 31.29
CA LEU A 200 -7.29 4.39 30.03
C LEU A 200 -6.32 3.54 29.20
N PHE A 201 -5.51 2.70 29.87
CA PHE A 201 -4.54 1.81 29.24
C PHE A 201 -4.84 0.36 29.63
N PRO A 202 -5.98 -0.20 29.16
CA PRO A 202 -6.39 -1.52 29.56
C PRO A 202 -5.39 -2.57 29.09
N ARG A 203 -5.22 -3.59 29.93
CA ARG A 203 -4.28 -4.68 29.66
C ARG A 203 -4.74 -5.50 28.46
N PRO A 204 -3.91 -5.69 27.42
CA PRO A 204 -4.26 -6.54 26.28
C PRO A 204 -4.54 -7.97 26.73
N SER A 205 -5.44 -8.68 26.06
CA SER A 205 -5.74 -10.06 26.41
C SER A 205 -4.55 -10.99 26.13
N PRO A 206 -4.15 -11.86 27.08
CA PRO A 206 -3.01 -12.77 26.90
C PRO A 206 -3.22 -13.77 25.75
N THR A 207 -4.48 -14.07 25.44
CA THR A 207 -4.88 -14.95 24.35
C THR A 207 -4.34 -14.47 23.01
N VAL A 208 -4.26 -13.16 22.79
CA VAL A 208 -3.76 -12.58 21.54
C VAL A 208 -2.28 -12.95 21.33
N TYR A 209 -1.46 -12.84 22.38
CA TYR A 209 -0.03 -13.17 22.29
C TYR A 209 0.20 -14.67 22.10
N LEU A 210 -0.60 -15.52 22.75
CA LEU A 210 -0.52 -16.98 22.57
C LEU A 210 -0.88 -17.41 21.15
N LEU A 211 -1.98 -16.88 20.60
CA LEU A 211 -2.37 -17.14 19.21
C LEU A 211 -1.31 -16.65 18.23
N HIS A 212 -0.75 -15.47 18.48
CA HIS A 212 0.32 -14.91 17.65
C HIS A 212 1.56 -15.80 17.67
N LEU A 213 2.00 -16.24 18.85
CA LEU A 213 3.16 -17.12 18.99
C LEU A 213 2.93 -18.48 18.33
N LEU A 214 1.74 -19.07 18.49
CA LEU A 214 1.36 -20.31 17.83
C LEU A 214 1.37 -20.16 16.30
N PHE A 215 0.82 -19.05 15.78
CA PHE A 215 0.82 -18.76 14.35
C PHE A 215 2.25 -18.63 13.80
N LEU A 216 3.13 -17.87 14.47
CA LEU A 216 4.50 -17.65 14.02
C LEU A 216 5.36 -18.92 14.09
N THR A 217 5.31 -19.62 15.23
CA THR A 217 6.06 -20.87 15.43
C THR A 217 5.54 -21.99 14.52
N GLY A 218 4.23 -22.09 14.34
CA GLY A 218 3.59 -23.01 13.41
C GLY A 218 4.02 -22.76 11.97
N THR A 219 4.06 -21.49 11.54
CA THR A 219 4.56 -21.12 10.22
C THR A 219 6.03 -21.47 10.07
N LEU A 220 6.87 -21.12 11.05
CA LEU A 220 8.30 -21.45 11.07
C LEU A 220 8.52 -22.97 10.94
N TYR A 221 7.76 -23.76 11.68
CA TYR A 221 7.79 -25.21 11.60
C TYR A 221 7.41 -25.72 10.20
N VAL A 222 6.33 -25.19 9.62
CA VAL A 222 5.88 -25.57 8.26
C VAL A 222 6.94 -25.28 7.21
N ILE A 223 7.54 -24.08 7.20
CA ILE A 223 8.58 -23.73 6.21
C ILE A 223 9.88 -24.52 6.43
N CYS A 224 10.10 -25.05 7.63
CA CYS A 224 11.24 -25.91 7.94
C CYS A 224 11.03 -27.37 7.53
N LYS A 225 9.83 -27.80 7.09
CA LYS A 225 9.61 -29.17 6.60
C LYS A 225 10.46 -29.47 5.37
N GLU A 226 10.86 -30.73 5.22
CA GLU A 226 11.77 -31.17 4.16
C GLU A 226 11.28 -30.82 2.76
N ASP A 227 10.01 -31.09 2.48
CA ASP A 227 9.44 -30.81 1.17
C ASP A 227 9.48 -29.32 0.81
N MET A 228 9.21 -28.44 1.78
CA MET A 228 9.33 -27.00 1.62
C MET A 228 10.79 -26.61 1.36
N ARG A 229 11.72 -27.09 2.18
CA ARG A 229 13.15 -26.79 2.01
C ARG A 229 13.67 -27.21 0.64
N ASN A 230 13.22 -28.35 0.13
CA ASN A 230 13.64 -28.86 -1.17
C ASN A 230 13.22 -27.92 -2.31
N ILE A 231 12.01 -27.35 -2.27
CA ILE A 231 11.54 -26.36 -3.26
C ILE A 231 12.42 -25.10 -3.26
N PHE A 232 12.87 -24.66 -2.08
CA PHE A 232 13.72 -23.48 -1.94
C PHE A 232 15.22 -23.77 -2.03
N LEU A 233 15.61 -25.01 -2.31
CA LEU A 233 17.01 -25.48 -2.38
C LEU A 233 17.79 -25.16 -1.09
N ILE A 234 17.14 -25.33 0.07
CA ILE A 234 17.72 -25.11 1.40
C ILE A 234 18.11 -26.45 2.01
N ASN A 235 19.40 -26.64 2.30
CA ASN A 235 19.85 -27.80 3.05
C ASN A 235 19.64 -27.62 4.57
N LYS A 236 19.68 -28.72 5.33
CA LYS A 236 19.47 -28.74 6.79
C LYS A 236 20.45 -27.81 7.53
N ASN A 237 21.71 -27.80 7.10
CA ASN A 237 22.76 -26.96 7.71
C ASN A 237 22.47 -25.46 7.52
N LYS A 238 22.07 -25.06 6.32
CA LYS A 238 21.71 -23.67 6.00
C LYS A 238 20.48 -23.23 6.79
N MET A 239 19.45 -24.08 6.86
CA MET A 239 18.27 -23.84 7.70
C MET A 239 18.67 -23.59 9.17
N GLN A 240 19.43 -24.50 9.78
CA GLN A 240 19.86 -24.39 11.18
C GLN A 240 20.70 -23.14 11.42
N LYS A 241 21.65 -22.84 10.52
CA LYS A 241 22.47 -21.62 10.60
C LYS A 241 21.62 -20.36 10.52
N THR A 242 20.67 -20.29 9.57
CA THR A 242 19.79 -19.13 9.43
C THR A 242 18.99 -18.91 10.72
N ILE A 243 18.34 -19.95 11.23
CA ILE A 243 17.54 -19.87 12.47
C ILE A 243 18.42 -19.44 13.66
N ALA A 244 19.55 -20.13 13.87
CA ALA A 244 20.43 -19.86 15.00
C ALA A 244 20.98 -18.42 14.96
N ILE A 245 21.47 -17.98 13.81
CA ILE A 245 21.99 -16.61 13.62
C ILE A 245 20.87 -15.59 13.83
N SER A 246 19.69 -15.80 13.25
CA SER A 246 18.59 -14.84 13.40
C SER A 246 18.07 -14.76 14.82
N SER A 247 17.95 -15.89 15.53
CA SER A 247 17.50 -15.92 16.92
C SER A 247 18.51 -15.24 17.84
N VAL A 248 19.80 -15.53 17.69
CA VAL A 248 20.86 -14.90 18.51
C VAL A 248 20.95 -13.41 18.21
N ALA A 249 20.98 -13.01 16.94
CA ALA A 249 21.04 -11.61 16.55
C ALA A 249 19.86 -10.82 17.13
N THR A 250 18.65 -11.37 16.98
CA THR A 250 17.43 -10.74 17.50
C THR A 250 17.45 -10.62 19.02
N PHE A 251 17.88 -11.68 19.72
CA PHE A 251 17.99 -11.66 21.18
C PHE A 251 18.98 -10.60 21.66
N LEU A 252 20.14 -10.48 21.02
CA LEU A 252 21.12 -9.45 21.32
C LEU A 252 20.58 -8.03 21.04
N LEU A 253 19.85 -7.84 19.94
CA LEU A 253 19.21 -6.57 19.62
C LEU A 253 18.20 -6.14 20.70
N PHE A 254 17.37 -7.07 21.19
CA PHE A 254 16.43 -6.77 22.27
C PHE A 254 17.13 -6.49 23.60
N LEU A 255 18.17 -7.26 23.94
CA LEU A 255 18.95 -7.00 25.16
C LEU A 255 19.59 -5.61 25.14
N ALA A 256 20.21 -5.23 24.02
CA ALA A 256 20.85 -3.93 23.87
C ALA A 256 19.87 -2.75 23.97
N ASN A 257 18.59 -2.97 23.68
CA ASN A 257 17.54 -1.95 23.81
C ASN A 257 16.84 -1.95 25.18
N SER A 258 17.08 -2.99 26.00
CA SER A 258 16.50 -3.11 27.35
C SER A 258 17.43 -2.62 28.46
N LEU A 259 18.68 -2.34 28.13
CA LEU A 259 19.73 -1.77 29.00
C LEU A 259 19.81 -0.25 28.79
#